data_AF-K2AXE4-F1
#
_entry.id   AF-K2AXE4-F1
#
_cell.length_a   1.000
_cell.length_b   1.000
_cell.length_c   1.000
_cell.angle_alpha   90.00
_cell.angle_beta   90.00
_cell.angle_gamma   90.00
#
_symmetry.space_group_name_H-M   'P 1'
#
loop_
_entity.id
_entity.type
_entity.pdbx_description
1 polymer ?
#
loop_
_entity_poly.entity_id
_entity_poly.type
_entity_poly.pdbx_seq_one_letter_code
_entity_poly.pdbx_strand_id
1 'polypeptide(L)'
;MINVAKAKIDPAQIFAHPADVLHEASLTREEKIDILKSWEYDECELSVAEEENMRGSNGHANCLDEILQCLRALHADETGSRSIDTKHG
;
A
#
# COMPACT_ATOMS: atom_id res chain seq x y z
N MET A 1 16.86 11.39 1.96
CA MET A 1 16.27 11.53 0.61
C MET A 1 16.04 10.11 0.11
N ILE A 2 14.78 9.67 0.04
CA ILE A 2 14.44 8.32 -0.37
C ILE A 2 14.61 8.20 -1.89
N ASN A 3 15.13 7.05 -2.34
CA ASN A 3 15.25 6.76 -3.75
C ASN A 3 13.94 6.12 -4.24
N VAL A 4 13.07 6.92 -4.84
CA VAL A 4 11.76 6.46 -5.33
C VAL A 4 11.91 5.30 -6.32
N ALA A 5 12.88 5.37 -7.23
CA ALA A 5 13.10 4.31 -8.22
C ALA A 5 13.41 2.98 -7.52
N LYS A 6 14.16 3.00 -6.41
CA LYS A 6 14.44 1.80 -5.62
C LYS A 6 13.21 1.35 -4.83
N ALA A 7 12.46 2.28 -4.24
CA ALA A 7 11.23 1.98 -3.51
C ALA A 7 10.14 1.35 -4.39
N LYS A 8 10.10 1.65 -5.69
CA LYS A 8 9.17 1.01 -6.64
C LYS A 8 9.53 -0.43 -7.00
N ILE A 9 10.83 -0.75 -6.92
CA ILE A 9 11.36 -2.08 -7.27
C ILE A 9 11.31 -2.98 -6.04
N ASP A 10 11.73 -2.47 -4.88
CA ASP A 10 11.76 -3.24 -3.65
C ASP A 10 11.34 -2.34 -2.48
N PRO A 11 10.03 -2.18 -2.27
CA PRO A 11 9.49 -1.33 -1.21
C PRO A 11 9.82 -1.87 0.19
N ALA A 12 9.80 -3.19 0.38
CA ALA A 12 10.08 -3.85 1.64
C ALA A 12 11.53 -3.64 2.14
N GLN A 13 12.48 -3.44 1.23
CA GLN A 13 13.86 -3.08 1.58
C GLN A 13 14.01 -1.63 2.05
N ILE A 14 13.07 -0.75 1.70
CA ILE A 14 13.11 0.69 2.03
C ILE A 14 12.22 1.00 3.22
N PHE A 15 11.06 0.36 3.29
CA PHE A 15 10.03 0.59 4.27
C PHE A 15 9.76 -0.71 5.04
N ALA A 16 9.69 -0.60 6.37
CA ALA A 16 9.34 -1.75 7.20
C ALA A 16 7.83 -2.03 7.14
N HIS A 17 7.01 -0.97 6.97
CA HIS A 17 5.56 -1.07 6.89
C HIS A 17 5.00 -0.24 5.73
N PRO A 18 3.91 -0.69 5.08
CA PRO A 18 3.23 0.09 4.04
C PRO A 18 2.68 1.42 4.57
N ALA A 19 2.36 1.50 5.88
CA ALA A 19 2.02 2.75 6.53
C ALA A 19 3.14 3.82 6.48
N ASP A 20 4.42 3.43 6.48
CA ASP A 20 5.53 4.38 6.35
C ASP A 20 5.49 5.10 4.99
N VAL A 21 5.06 4.41 3.93
CA VAL A 21 4.90 4.98 2.59
C VAL A 21 3.86 6.12 2.60
N LEU A 22 2.79 5.99 3.41
CA LEU A 22 1.81 7.06 3.58
C LEU A 22 2.40 8.27 4.30
N HIS A 23 3.20 8.02 5.33
CA HIS A 23 3.81 9.07 6.15
C HIS A 23 4.96 9.81 5.43
N GLU A 24 5.50 9.23 4.36
CA GLU A 24 6.55 9.85 3.60
C GLU A 24 6.10 11.10 2.85
N ALA A 25 6.53 12.26 3.32
CA ALA A 25 6.31 13.54 2.65
C ALA A 25 7.19 13.72 1.40
N SER A 26 8.24 12.91 1.26
CA SER A 26 9.15 12.93 0.10
C SER A 26 8.51 12.36 -1.17
N LEU A 27 7.43 11.60 -1.02
CA LEU A 27 6.75 10.90 -2.10
C LEU A 27 5.47 11.62 -2.50
N THR A 28 5.24 11.75 -3.79
CA THR A 28 3.94 12.17 -4.30
C THR A 28 2.91 11.05 -4.11
N ARG A 29 1.63 11.43 -4.08
CA ARG A 29 0.52 10.48 -3.95
C ARG A 29 0.56 9.39 -5.02
N GLU A 30 0.87 9.75 -6.27
CA GLU A 30 1.01 8.80 -7.37
C GLU A 30 2.17 7.82 -7.13
N GLU A 31 3.32 8.31 -6.66
CA GLU A 31 4.45 7.45 -6.31
C GLU A 31 4.12 6.50 -5.15
N LYS A 32 3.40 6.98 -4.13
CA LYS A 32 2.93 6.12 -3.02
C LYS A 32 2.05 4.99 -3.53
N ILE A 33 1.11 5.29 -4.44
CA ILE A 33 0.22 4.29 -5.04
C ILE A 33 1.04 3.27 -5.84
N ASP A 34 2.02 3.73 -6.64
CA ASP A 34 2.86 2.87 -7.47
C ASP A 34 3.70 1.91 -6.60
N ILE A 35 4.32 2.44 -5.54
CA ILE A 35 5.10 1.68 -4.56
C ILE A 35 4.23 0.63 -3.85
N LEU A 36 3.07 1.03 -3.34
CA LEU A 36 2.14 0.13 -2.64
C LEU A 36 1.60 -0.97 -3.56
N LYS A 37 1.36 -0.67 -4.84
CA LYS A 37 0.93 -1.67 -5.83
C LYS A 37 2.02 -2.69 -6.15
N SER A 38 3.28 -2.26 -6.32
CA SER A 38 4.39 -3.21 -6.46
C SER A 38 4.48 -4.08 -5.22
N TRP A 39 4.36 -3.48 -4.03
CA TRP A 39 4.43 -4.21 -2.76
C TRP A 39 3.31 -5.25 -2.62
N GLU A 40 2.08 -4.92 -3.05
CA GLU A 40 0.95 -5.87 -3.07
C GLU A 40 1.30 -7.14 -3.85
N TYR A 41 1.98 -6.99 -4.99
CA TYR A 41 2.37 -8.11 -5.84
C TYR A 41 3.47 -8.95 -5.20
N ASP A 42 4.52 -8.32 -4.68
CA ASP A 42 5.62 -9.01 -3.96
C ASP A 42 5.13 -9.75 -2.70
N GLU A 43 4.26 -9.13 -1.88
CA GLU A 43 3.68 -9.78 -0.69
C GLU A 43 2.74 -10.93 -1.09
N CYS A 44 2.02 -10.81 -2.20
CA CYS A 44 1.20 -11.89 -2.72
C CYS A 44 2.07 -13.09 -3.14
N GLU A 45 3.21 -12.86 -3.79
CA GLU A 45 4.16 -13.93 -4.15
C GLU A 45 4.87 -14.52 -2.92
N LEU A 46 5.26 -13.70 -1.94
CA LEU A 46 5.86 -14.15 -0.68
C LEU A 46 4.87 -14.93 0.21
N SER A 47 3.61 -14.50 0.28
CA SER A 47 2.57 -15.16 1.08
C SER A 47 2.25 -16.56 0.56
N VAL A 48 2.38 -16.81 -0.75
CA VAL A 48 2.23 -18.17 -1.33
C VAL A 48 3.34 -19.11 -0.82
N ALA A 49 4.52 -18.60 -0.49
CA ALA A 49 5.60 -19.41 0.07
C ALA A 49 5.43 -19.73 1.57
N GLU A 50 4.69 -18.89 2.32
CA GLU A 50 4.47 -19.08 3.76
C GLU A 50 3.13 -19.76 4.10
N GLU A 51 2.16 -19.79 3.18
CA GLU A 51 0.85 -20.44 3.40
C GLU A 51 0.92 -21.97 3.62
N GLU A 52 2.04 -22.63 3.30
CA GLU A 52 2.25 -24.04 3.67
C GLU A 52 2.83 -24.24 5.09
N ASN A 53 3.23 -23.18 5.82
CA ASN A 53 3.97 -23.34 7.07
C ASN A 53 3.59 -22.37 8.20
N MET A 54 2.30 -22.08 8.42
CA MET A 54 1.67 -22.04 9.76
C MET A 54 0.33 -21.29 9.74
N ARG A 55 -0.75 -22.05 9.60
CA ARG A 55 -2.04 -21.66 10.20
C ARG A 55 -1.86 -21.64 11.72
N GLY A 56 -1.54 -20.49 12.31
CA GLY A 56 -1.63 -20.37 13.77
C GLY A 56 -0.77 -19.28 14.40
N SER A 57 -1.18 -18.02 14.27
CA SER A 57 -1.44 -17.23 15.48
C SER A 57 -2.04 -15.87 15.14
N ASN A 58 -3.15 -15.64 15.80
CA ASN A 58 -3.88 -14.40 15.95
C ASN A 58 -2.93 -13.25 16.36
N GLY A 59 -2.45 -12.42 15.41
CA GLY A 59 -1.59 -11.28 15.72
C GLY A 59 -0.90 -10.59 14.55
N HIS A 60 -0.67 -11.28 13.43
CA HIS A 60 -0.13 -10.64 12.23
C HIS A 60 -1.29 -10.12 11.38
N ALA A 61 -1.61 -8.83 11.49
CA ALA A 61 -2.35 -8.15 10.44
C ALA A 61 -1.60 -8.41 9.12
N ASN A 62 -2.26 -9.03 8.15
CA ASN A 62 -1.64 -9.37 6.87
C ASN A 62 -1.09 -8.09 6.26
N CYS A 63 0.22 -8.05 5.93
CA CYS A 63 0.85 -6.89 5.29
C CYS A 63 0.04 -6.41 4.07
N LEU A 64 -0.52 -7.38 3.33
CA LEU A 64 -1.47 -7.16 2.24
C LEU A 64 -2.72 -6.34 2.62
N ASP A 65 -3.34 -6.61 3.78
CA ASP A 65 -4.50 -5.83 4.24
C ASP A 65 -4.12 -4.38 4.52
N GLU A 66 -2.94 -4.17 5.11
CA GLU A 66 -2.42 -2.84 5.42
C GLU A 66 -2.10 -2.06 4.13
N ILE A 67 -1.49 -2.72 3.13
CA ILE A 67 -1.27 -2.16 1.78
C ILE A 67 -2.60 -1.73 1.15
N LEU A 68 -3.63 -2.59 1.19
CA LEU A 68 -4.96 -2.29 0.64
C LEU A 68 -5.64 -1.13 1.36
N GLN A 69 -5.52 -1.05 2.69
CA GLN A 69 -6.00 0.10 3.45
C GLN A 69 -5.30 1.39 3.04
N CYS A 70 -3.98 1.35 2.87
CA CYS A 70 -3.19 2.50 2.44
C CYS A 70 -3.61 2.98 1.04
N LEU A 71 -3.77 2.06 0.09
CA LEU A 71 -4.24 2.37 -1.26
C LEU A 71 -5.64 2.98 -1.25
N ARG A 72 -6.56 2.45 -0.44
CA ARG A 72 -7.91 3.02 -0.28
C ARG A 72 -7.88 4.42 0.32
N ALA A 73 -7.07 4.65 1.36
CA ALA A 73 -6.92 5.96 1.98
C ALA A 73 -6.39 6.98 0.98
N LEU A 74 -5.39 6.60 0.17
CA LEU A 74 -4.92 7.43 -0.92
C LEU A 74 -6.08 7.69 -1.89
N HIS A 75 -6.74 6.67 -2.44
CA HIS A 75 -7.81 6.83 -3.44
C HIS A 75 -9.00 7.69 -2.95
N ALA A 76 -9.43 7.53 -1.70
CA ALA A 76 -10.52 8.31 -1.11
C ALA A 76 -10.24 9.83 -1.12
N ASP A 77 -8.97 10.23 -0.99
CA ASP A 77 -8.54 11.63 -1.05
C ASP A 77 -8.77 12.27 -2.44
N GLU A 78 -8.69 11.53 -3.57
CA GLU A 78 -9.01 12.12 -4.90
C GLU A 78 -10.50 12.29 -5.12
N THR A 79 -11.29 11.37 -4.59
CA THR A 79 -12.73 11.33 -4.87
C THR A 79 -13.47 12.36 -4.02
N GLY A 80 -12.95 12.67 -2.82
CA GLY A 80 -13.47 13.72 -1.95
C GLY A 80 -13.41 15.13 -2.56
N SER A 81 -12.50 15.39 -3.50
CA SER A 81 -12.38 16.68 -4.20
C SER A 81 -12.95 16.70 -5.63
N ARG A 82 -13.42 15.57 -6.16
CA ARG A 82 -14.09 15.51 -7.48
C ARG A 82 -15.61 15.48 -7.28
N SER A 83 -16.16 16.61 -6.83
CA SER A 83 -17.52 17.08 -7.12
C SER A 83 -18.57 15.98 -7.41
N ILE A 84 -19.15 15.37 -6.37
CA ILE A 84 -20.43 14.66 -6.54
C ILE A 84 -21.54 15.72 -6.46
N ASP A 85 -21.64 16.55 -7.51
CA ASP A 85 -22.86 17.28 -7.85
C ASP A 85 -23.57 16.46 -8.93
N THR A 86 -24.31 15.44 -8.49
CA THR A 86 -25.39 14.87 -9.29
C THR A 86 -26.64 14.95 -8.46
N LYS A 87 -27.26 16.13 -8.49
CA LYS A 87 -28.66 16.36 -8.17
C LYS A 87 -29.51 15.19 -8.69
N HIS A 88 -30.03 14.38 -7.78
CA HIS A 88 -31.26 13.65 -8.05
C HIS A 88 -32.41 14.56 -7.61
N GLY A 89 -33.03 15.22 -8.59
CA GLY A 89 -34.39 15.75 -8.45
C GLY A 89 -35.42 14.68 -8.74
#